data_AF-A0A379W8H9-F1
#
_entry.id   AF-A0A379W8H9-F1
#
_cell.length_a   1.000
_cell.length_b   1.000
_cell.length_c   1.000
_cell.angle_alpha   90.00
_cell.angle_beta   90.00
_cell.angle_gamma   90.00
#
_symmetry.space_group_name_H-M   'P 1'
#
loop_
_entity.id
_entity.type
_entity.pdbx_description
1 polymer ?
#
loop_
_entity_poly.entity_id
_entity_poly.type
_entity_poly.pdbx_seq_one_letter_code
_entity_poly.pdbx_strand_id
1 'polypeptide(L)' 'MSYTHILVAVAVTPESHQLLAKAVSIARPVQAKVSLITLASDPELYNQFAAP' A
#
# COMPACT_ATOMS: atom_id res chain seq x y z
N MET A 1 0.08 16.90 16.20
CA MET A 1 0.00 15.45 15.95
C MET A 1 0.62 15.19 14.59
N SER A 2 1.63 14.31 14.51
CA SER A 2 2.26 13.89 13.24
C SER A 2 1.90 12.44 12.93
N TYR A 3 1.79 12.10 11.65
CA TYR A 3 1.65 10.71 11.23
C TYR A 3 2.93 9.95 11.52
N THR A 4 2.80 8.74 12.08
CA THR A 4 3.92 7.80 12.27
C THR A 4 3.87 6.66 11.26
N HIS A 5 2.66 6.27 10.85
CA HIS A 5 2.39 5.20 9.90
C HIS A 5 1.32 5.63 8.89
N ILE A 6 1.59 5.41 7.62
CA ILE A 6 0.66 5.64 6.52
C ILE A 6 0.46 4.31 5.79
N LEU A 7 -0.78 3.82 5.74
CA LEU A 7 -1.17 2.65 4.97
C LEU A 7 -1.80 3.10 3.66
N VAL A 8 -1.31 2.56 2.54
CA VAL A 8 -1.75 2.94 1.20
C VAL A 8 -2.22 1.69 0.47
N ALA A 9 -3.50 1.65 0.09
CA ALA A 9 -4.04 0.62 -0.77
C ALA A 9 -3.69 0.94 -2.23
N VAL A 10 -3.05 0.00 -2.92
CA VAL A 10 -2.55 0.16 -4.29
C VAL A 10 -2.99 -0.99 -5.18
N ALA A 11 -3.05 -0.73 -6.48
CA ALA A 11 -3.18 -1.72 -7.55
C ALA A 11 -2.10 -1.47 -8.61
N VAL A 12 -1.96 -2.39 -9.58
CA VAL A 12 -1.02 -2.23 -10.70
C VAL A 12 -1.64 -1.29 -11.76
N THR A 13 -1.86 -0.02 -11.38
CA THR A 13 -2.44 1.02 -12.24
C THR A 13 -1.70 2.36 -12.11
N PRO A 14 -1.68 3.22 -13.14
CA PRO A 14 -1.06 4.55 -13.08
C PRO A 14 -1.55 5.43 -11.94
N GLU A 15 -2.83 5.35 -11.58
CA GLU A 15 -3.47 6.14 -10.52
C GLU A 15 -2.88 5.78 -9.15
N SER A 16 -2.55 4.49 -8.95
CA SER A 16 -1.90 4.02 -7.72
C SER A 16 -0.50 4.63 -7.54
N HIS A 17 0.20 4.95 -8.63
CA HIS A 17 1.48 5.65 -8.55
C HIS A 17 1.31 7.11 -8.07
N GLN A 18 0.24 7.80 -8.51
CA GLN A 18 -0.04 9.17 -8.06
C GLN A 18 -0.40 9.20 -6.57
N LEU A 19 -1.22 8.26 -6.12
CA LEU A 19 -1.56 8.06 -4.72
C LEU A 19 -0.31 7.81 -3.87
N LEU A 20 0.58 6.93 -4.32
CA LEU A 20 1.83 6.64 -3.64
C LEU A 20 2.76 7.86 -3.57
N ALA A 21 2.90 8.61 -4.67
CA ALA A 21 3.69 9.84 -4.69
C ALA A 21 3.18 10.86 -3.64
N LYS A 22 1.85 10.98 -3.51
CA LYS A 22 1.24 11.83 -2.48
C LYS A 22 1.54 11.32 -1.07
N ALA A 23 1.40 10.02 -0.82
CA ALA A 23 1.70 9.43 0.49
C ALA A 23 3.17 9.67 0.90
N VAL A 24 4.12 9.50 -0.03
CA VAL A 24 5.55 9.79 0.20
C VAL A 24 5.77 11.27 0.52
N SER A 25 5.10 12.18 -0.20
CA SER A 25 5.22 13.63 0.07
C SER A 25 4.73 14.02 1.46
N ILE A 26 3.74 13.31 2.01
CA ILE A 26 3.21 13.51 3.37
C ILE A 26 4.16 12.88 4.41
N ALA A 27 4.72 11.70 4.12
CA ALA A 27 5.56 10.96 5.05
C ALA A 27 6.96 11.58 5.24
N ARG A 28 7.56 12.11 4.16
CA ARG A 28 8.97 12.55 4.14
C ARG A 28 9.28 13.64 5.19
N PRO A 29 8.49 14.70 5.39
CA PRO A 29 8.80 15.75 6.37
C PRO A 29 8.78 15.27 7.83
N VAL A 30 8.06 14.18 8.11
CA VAL A 30 7.85 13.65 9.47
C VAL A 30 8.50 12.29 9.68
N GLN A 31 9.29 11.80 8.71
CA GLN A 31 9.92 10.47 8.72
C GLN A 31 8.92 9.34 9.03
N ALA A 32 7.68 9.46 8.55
CA ALA A 32 6.67 8.43 8.76
C ALA A 32 6.94 7.19 7.90
N LYS A 33 6.53 6.02 8.39
CA LYS A 33 6.61 4.76 7.65
C LYS A 33 5.45 4.63 6.68
N VAL A 34 5.74 4.34 5.41
CA VAL A 34 4.72 4.01 4.40
C VAL A 34 4.64 2.50 4.25
N SER A 35 3.45 1.94 4.38
CA SER A 35 3.16 0.51 4.12
C SER A 35 2.16 0.41 2.98
N LEU A 36 2.38 -0.55 2.07
CA LEU A 36 1.54 -0.77 0.90
C LEU A 36 0.73 -2.04 1.08
N ILE A 37 -0.53 -2.01 0.67
CA ILE A 37 -1.39 -3.20 0.59
C ILE A 37 -2.01 -3.28 -0.80
N THR A 38 -1.93 -4.46 -1.42
CA THR A 38 -2.61 -4.77 -2.68
C THR A 38 -3.66 -5.83 -2.38
N LEU A 39 -4.88 -5.60 -2.83
CA LEU A 39 -5.93 -6.60 -2.77
C LEU A 39 -5.89 -7.41 -4.06
N ALA A 40 -5.43 -8.65 -3.97
CA ALA A 40 -5.59 -9.63 -5.03
C ALA A 40 -6.90 -10.39 -4.77
N SER A 41 -7.86 -10.30 -5.70
CA SER A 41 -9.10 -11.07 -5.65
C SER A 41 -9.02 -12.37 -6.46
N ASP A 42 -7.81 -12.88 -6.69
CA ASP A 42 -7.59 -14.12 -7.42
C ASP A 42 -7.82 -15.33 -6.48
N PRO A 43 -8.88 -16.13 -6.72
CA PRO A 43 -9.17 -17.32 -5.92
C PRO A 43 -8.05 -18.37 -5.96
N GLU A 44 -7.27 -18.41 -7.05
CA GLU A 44 -6.15 -19.34 -7.16
C GLU A 44 -4.98 -18.93 -6.26
N LEU A 45 -4.70 -17.64 -6.16
CA LEU A 45 -3.72 -17.11 -5.18
C LEU A 45 -4.15 -17.39 -3.74
N TYR A 46 -5.43 -17.22 -3.43
CA TYR A 46 -5.95 -17.57 -2.10
C TYR A 46 -5.73 -19.06 -1.79
N ASN A 47 -6.07 -19.95 -2.72
CA ASN A 47 -5.88 -21.39 -2.54
C ASN A 47 -4.40 -21.79 -2.40
N GLN A 48 -3.49 -21.13 -3.13
CA GLN A 48 -2.05 -21.38 -3.03
C GLN A 48 -1.45 -20.97 -1.68
N PHE A 49 -1.94 -19.88 -1.08
CA PHE A 49 -1.45 -19.39 0.21
C PHE A 49 -2.23 -19.92 1.43
N ALA A 50 -3.41 -20.51 1.22
CA ALA A 50 -4.22 -21.13 2.26
C ALA A 50 -3.98 -22.64 2.43
N ALA A 51 -3.20 -23.27 1.54
CA ALA A 51 -2.81 -24.67 1.69
C ALA A 51 -1.70 -24.82 2.76
N PRO A 52 -1.81 -25.81 3.68
CA PRO A 52 -0.85 -26.05 4.77
C PRO A 52 0.51 -26.57 4.32
#